data_AF-A0A1V6F1T5-F1
#
_entry.id   AF-A0A1V6F1T5-F1
#
_cell.length_a   1.000
_cell.length_b   1.000
_cell.length_c   1.000
_cell.angle_alpha   90.00
_cell.angle_beta   90.00
_cell.angle_gamma   90.00
#
_symmetry.space_group_name_H-M   'P 1'
#
loop_
_entity.id
_entity.type
_entity.pdbx_description
1 polymer ?
#
loop_
_entity_poly.entity_id
_entity_poly.type
_entity_poly.pdbx_seq_one_letter_code
_entity_poly.pdbx_strand_id
1 'polypeptide(L)'
;MCVIGYLMSAILLREAREKAGFQGSMDTLLDRLGNIRLAACMGPAQKRGSRKVVYKIEEMEEDERQLAEALNITEEHYRRPKIKGFGVYT
;
A
#
# COMPACT_ATOMS: atom_id res chain seq x y z
N MET A 1 -8.11 8.67 14.78
CA MET A 1 -8.22 7.21 14.59
C MET A 1 -9.48 6.71 15.26
N CYS A 2 -10.28 5.87 14.59
CA CYS A 2 -11.35 5.11 15.25
C CYS A 2 -10.78 3.83 15.88
N VAL A 3 -11.56 3.16 16.74
CA VAL A 3 -11.12 1.92 17.42
C VAL A 3 -10.71 0.84 16.41
N ILE A 4 -11.48 0.68 15.34
CA ILE A 4 -11.18 -0.30 14.28
C ILE A 4 -9.85 0.06 13.58
N GLY A 5 -9.62 1.33 13.27
CA GLY A 5 -8.37 1.80 12.67
C GLY A 5 -7.15 1.52 13.54
N TYR A 6 -7.28 1.73 14.86
CA TYR A 6 -6.21 1.40 15.80
C TYR A 6 -5.91 -0.10 15.86
N LEU A 7 -6.94 -0.95 15.92
CA LEU A 7 -6.77 -2.41 15.96
C LEU A 7 -6.13 -2.93 14.66
N MET A 8 -6.54 -2.43 13.49
CA MET A 8 -5.91 -2.79 12.22
C MET A 8 -4.44 -2.35 12.18
N SER A 9 -4.13 -1.15 12.66
CA SER A 9 -2.76 -0.65 12.72
C SER A 9 -1.90 -1.46 13.70
N ALA A 10 -2.47 -1.94 14.81
CA ALA A 10 -1.79 -2.82 15.76
C ALA A 10 -1.42 -4.18 15.14
N ILE A 11 -2.30 -4.73 14.30
CA ILE A 11 -2.01 -5.95 13.54
C ILE A 11 -0.86 -5.68 12.55
N LEU A 12 -0.92 -4.57 11.81
CA LEU A 12 0.16 -4.18 10.88
C LEU A 12 1.50 -3.98 11.60
N LEU A 13 1.51 -3.35 12.78
CA LEU A 13 2.72 -3.17 13.57
C LEU A 13 3.33 -4.51 14.01
N ARG A 14 2.49 -5.49 14.36
CA ARG A 14 2.97 -6.84 14.69
C ARG A 14 3.60 -7.51 13.47
N GLU A 15 2.93 -7.46 12.32
CA GLU A 15 3.43 -8.04 11.08
C GLU A 15 4.74 -7.37 10.61
N ALA A 16 4.83 -6.05 10.71
CA ALA A 16 6.05 -5.30 10.38
C ALA A 16 7.23 -5.68 11.31
N ARG A 17 6.95 -5.92 12.59
CA ARG A 17 7.95 -6.43 13.55
C ARG A 17 8.44 -7.82 13.20
N GLU A 18 7.52 -8.72 12.89
CA GLU A 18 7.84 -10.12 12.59
C GLU A 18 8.56 -10.29 11.25
N LYS A 19 8.16 -9.55 10.22
CA LYS A 19 8.67 -9.73 8.85
C LYS A 19 9.82 -8.80 8.47
N ALA A 20 9.80 -7.56 8.98
CA ALA A 20 10.80 -6.53 8.64
C ALA A 20 11.74 -6.19 9.81
N GLY A 21 11.54 -6.80 10.99
CA GLY A 21 12.31 -6.43 12.19
C GLY A 21 12.06 -5.00 12.67
N PHE A 22 10.92 -4.40 12.33
CA PHE A 22 10.63 -2.99 12.60
C PHE A 22 10.57 -2.68 14.11
N GLN A 23 11.44 -1.79 14.61
CA GLN A 23 11.52 -1.47 16.05
C GLN A 23 10.78 -0.18 16.46
N GLY A 24 10.15 0.52 15.52
CA GLY A 24 9.49 1.79 15.76
C GLY A 24 8.18 1.69 16.57
N SER A 25 7.62 2.87 16.87
CA SER A 25 6.29 3.03 17.43
C SER A 25 5.20 2.92 16.35
N MET A 26 3.93 2.94 16.77
CA MET A 26 2.80 3.02 15.85
C MET A 26 2.86 4.26 14.96
N ASP A 27 3.21 5.42 15.54
CA ASP A 27 3.26 6.68 14.80
C ASP A 27 4.34 6.63 13.72
N THR A 28 5.54 6.15 14.07
CA THR A 28 6.62 5.98 13.09
C THR A 28 6.26 5.00 11.97
N LEU A 29 5.51 3.93 12.29
CA LEU A 29 5.02 3.00 11.27
C LEU A 29 4.09 3.72 10.30
N LEU A 30 3.10 4.46 10.81
CA LEU A 30 2.12 5.15 9.99
C LEU A 30 2.74 6.28 9.17
N ASP A 31 3.73 6.99 9.73
CA ASP A 31 4.50 8.00 9.01
C ASP A 31 5.28 7.38 7.85
N ARG A 32 5.99 6.26 8.09
CA ARG A 32 6.73 5.54 7.05
C ARG A 32 5.81 4.99 5.98
N LEU A 33 4.67 4.41 6.36
CA LEU A 33 3.65 3.96 5.41
C LEU A 33 3.06 5.13 4.60
N GLY A 34 2.92 6.31 5.21
CA GLY A 34 2.47 7.53 4.54
C GLY A 34 3.44 8.04 3.48
N ASN A 35 4.74 7.77 3.65
CA ASN A 35 5.77 8.09 2.66
C ASN A 35 5.78 7.11 1.47
N ILE A 36 5.22 5.90 1.63
CA ILE A 36 5.03 4.95 0.53
C ILE A 36 3.94 5.47 -0.40
N ARG A 37 4.33 6.20 -1.44
CA ARG A 37 3.39 6.81 -2.39
C ARG A 37 3.02 5.85 -3.51
N LEU A 38 1.73 5.52 -3.55
CA LEU A 38 1.11 4.65 -4.53
C LEU A 38 0.32 5.49 -5.54
N ALA A 39 0.69 5.43 -6.81
CA ALA A 39 0.05 6.20 -7.88
C ALA A 39 -0.82 5.32 -8.79
N ALA A 40 -1.97 5.85 -9.19
CA ALA A 40 -2.81 5.30 -10.25
C ALA A 40 -2.91 6.32 -11.38
N CYS A 41 -2.20 6.09 -12.48
CA CYS A 41 -2.10 7.02 -13.59
C CYS A 41 -3.04 6.62 -14.73
N MET A 42 -3.66 7.59 -15.39
CA MET A 42 -4.30 7.33 -16.68
C MET A 42 -3.23 7.07 -17.73
N GLY A 43 -3.21 5.86 -18.27
CA GLY A 43 -2.35 5.49 -19.39
C GLY A 43 -2.82 6.11 -20.71
N PRO A 44 -2.00 5.97 -21.77
CA PRO A 44 -2.32 6.49 -23.09
C PRO A 44 -3.64 5.89 -23.61
N ALA A 45 -4.41 6.69 -24.35
CA ALA A 45 -5.66 6.24 -24.94
C ALA A 45 -5.39 5.11 -25.94
N GLN A 46 -5.91 3.92 -25.67
CA GLN A 46 -5.71 2.76 -26.53
C GLN A 46 -6.78 2.69 -27.63
N LYS A 47 -8.02 3.12 -27.32
CA LYS A 47 -9.16 3.31 -28.25
C LYS A 47 -10.05 4.46 -27.76
N ARG A 48 -10.95 4.95 -28.64
CA ARG A 48 -11.98 5.96 -28.30
C ARG A 48 -12.81 5.45 -27.11
N GLY A 49 -12.63 6.04 -25.93
CA GLY A 49 -13.38 5.70 -24.70
C GLY A 49 -12.70 4.75 -23.70
N SER A 50 -11.56 4.11 -24.02
CA SER A 50 -10.84 3.27 -23.05
C SER A 50 -9.47 3.85 -22.72
N ARG A 51 -9.34 4.37 -21.49
CA ARG A 51 -8.04 4.71 -20.88
C ARG A 51 -7.67 3.58 -19.93
N LYS A 52 -6.50 2.97 -20.13
CA LYS A 52 -5.98 1.95 -19.23
C LYS A 52 -5.40 2.62 -18.00
N VAL A 53 -5.82 2.26 -16.80
CA VAL A 53 -5.15 2.71 -15.57
C VAL A 53 -3.82 1.95 -15.43
N VAL A 54 -2.75 2.68 -15.15
CA VAL A 54 -1.41 2.16 -14.90
C VAL A 54 -1.03 2.49 -13.46
N TYR A 55 -0.83 1.45 -12.65
CA TYR A 55 -0.36 1.60 -11.28
C TYR A 55 1.16 1.78 -11.27
N LYS A 56 1.65 2.70 -10.44
CA LYS A 56 3.07 2.99 -10.23
C LYS A 56 3.32 3.21 -8.75
N ILE A 57 4.57 3.05 -8.34
CA ILE A 57 5.05 3.37 -7.00
C ILE A 57 6.15 4.42 -7.21
N GLU A 58 6.14 5.48 -6.39
CA GLU A 58 7.18 6.52 -6.45
C GLU A 58 8.51 6.00 -5.88
N GLU A 59 9.57 6.79 -6.02
CA GLU A 59 10.87 6.47 -5.42
C GLU A 59 10.77 6.48 -3.89
N MET A 60 11.39 5.48 -3.25
CA MET A 60 11.28 5.22 -1.82
C MET A 60 12.67 5.14 -1.19
N GLU A 61 12.77 5.52 0.09
CA GLU A 61 13.99 5.25 0.87
C GLU A 61 14.15 3.74 1.13
N GLU A 62 15.36 3.29 1.45
CA GLU A 62 15.62 1.85 1.69
C GLU A 62 14.76 1.26 2.82
N ASP A 63 14.61 1.99 3.93
CA ASP A 63 13.76 1.57 5.06
C ASP A 63 12.31 1.37 4.63
N GLU A 64 11.80 2.28 3.81
CA GLU A 64 10.42 2.27 3.32
C GLU A 64 10.23 1.11 2.33
N ARG A 65 11.24 0.86 1.49
CA ARG A 65 11.24 -0.26 0.55
C ARG A 65 11.23 -1.60 1.27
N GLN A 66 12.07 -1.77 2.29
CA GLN A 66 12.09 -2.98 3.12
C GLN A 66 10.73 -3.23 3.77
N LEU A 67 10.11 -2.18 4.30
CA LEU A 67 8.76 -2.25 4.88
C LEU A 67 7.70 -2.62 3.83
N ALA A 68 7.76 -2.02 2.63
CA ALA A 68 6.84 -2.30 1.53
C ALA A 68 6.92 -3.75 1.04
N GLU A 69 8.14 -4.28 0.89
CA GLU A 69 8.38 -5.65 0.48
C GLU A 69 7.93 -6.64 1.56
N ALA A 70 8.26 -6.38 2.84
CA ALA A 70 7.87 -7.23 3.96
C ALA A 70 6.34 -7.31 4.15
N LEU A 71 5.63 -6.21 3.92
CA LEU A 71 4.17 -6.14 3.97
C LEU A 71 3.51 -6.49 2.63
N ASN A 72 4.28 -6.86 1.60
CA ASN A 72 3.81 -7.22 0.27
C ASN A 72 2.98 -6.13 -0.43
N ILE A 73 3.19 -4.86 -0.07
CA ILE A 73 2.44 -3.70 -0.58
C ILE A 73 2.68 -3.52 -2.08
N THR A 74 3.92 -3.71 -2.51
CA THR A 74 4.36 -3.55 -3.90
C THR A 74 3.53 -4.45 -4.83
N GLU A 75 3.49 -5.75 -4.52
CA GLU A 75 2.77 -6.73 -5.32
C GLU A 75 1.25 -6.50 -5.28
N GLU A 76 0.68 -6.20 -4.10
CA GLU A 76 -0.76 -5.98 -3.97
C GLU A 76 -1.23 -4.70 -4.67
N HIS A 77 -0.40 -3.67 -4.76
CA HIS A 77 -0.73 -2.45 -5.51
C HIS A 77 -0.79 -2.71 -7.01
N TYR A 78 0.17 -3.46 -7.57
CA TYR A 78 0.14 -3.87 -8.97
C TYR A 78 -0.96 -4.90 -9.27
N ARG A 79 -1.24 -5.79 -8.31
CA ARG A 79 -2.21 -6.89 -8.43
C ARG A 79 -3.30 -6.76 -7.37
N ARG A 80 -4.11 -5.70 -7.48
CA ARG A 80 -5.20 -5.43 -6.53
C ARG A 80 -6.10 -6.66 -6.31
N PRO A 81 -6.21 -7.15 -5.06
CA PRO A 81 -7.06 -8.29 -4.75
C PRO A 81 -8.53 -7.93 -4.94
N LYS A 82 -9.30 -8.86 -5.54
CA LYS A 82 -10.75 -8.73 -5.65
C LYS A 82 -11.40 -9.35 -4.42
N ILE A 83 -11.91 -8.52 -3.52
CA ILE A 83 -12.65 -8.99 -2.34
C ILE A 83 -14.12 -9.21 -2.75
N LYS A 84 -14.61 -10.44 -2.59
CA LYS A 84 -16.00 -10.79 -2.95
C LYS A 84 -16.98 -9.93 -2.14
N GLY A 85 -17.91 -9.27 -2.82
CA GLY A 85 -18.89 -8.37 -2.20
C GLY A 85 -18.44 -6.91 -2.10
N PHE A 86 -17.19 -6.59 -2.47
CA PHE A 86 -16.68 -5.23 -2.53
C PHE A 86 -16.43 -4.84 -3.98
N GLY A 87 -17.23 -3.90 -4.49
CA GLY A 87 -16.99 -3.26 -5.77
C GLY A 87 -16.03 -2.08 -5.60
N VAL A 88 -14.95 -2.06 -6.38
CA VAL A 88 -14.09 -0.88 -6.49
C VAL A 88 -14.62 -0.05 -7.65
N TYR A 89 -14.92 1.23 -7.42
CA TYR A 89 -15.25 2.16 -8.51
C TYR A 89 -13.98 2.32 -9.38
N THR A 90 -14.00 1.73 -10.57
CA THR A 90 -12.93 1.82 -11.59
C THR A 90 -13.26 2.84 -12.64
#